data_AF-A0A6P6DC08-F1
#
_entry.id   AF-A0A6P6DC08-F1
#
_cell.length_a   1.000
_cell.length_b   1.000
_cell.length_c   1.000
_cell.angle_alpha   90.00
_cell.angle_beta   90.00
_cell.angle_gamma   90.00
#
_symmetry.space_group_name_H-M   'P 1'
#
loop_
_entity.id
_entity.type
_entity.pdbx_description
1 polymer ?
#
loop_
_entity_poly.entity_id
_entity_poly.type
_entity_poly.pdbx_seq_one_letter_code
_entity_poly.pdbx_strand_id
1 'polypeptide(L)'
;MATANSSAGIRWSRQETRTLLSILGEAEYIQRLQTVHHNADVYQAVSKRMQQEGFRRTERQCRSKFKVLKALYLKAYVAHATSMGDPPHCPFYDTLDQLLRNQIVTDPDNLMEAAAWAKHCDQNLVASGTPGEEGTSILKAKRTQAADRQPVLKTVKESDDDCQLRISDRIRETSDLEDSWDESSGAATFISFSVDSSDDPQVQKYIMESKCLVIEKNGKLRYEIDTGEEKKIVNPEDVARLIFSKMKETAHSVLGSDANDVVITVPFDFGEKQKKALGEAAGAAGFHVLRLIHEPSAALLAYGIGQDCPTGKSNVLVFKLGGTSLSLSIMEVNSGMYRVLSTNTDDNIGGAHFTAALAQYLASEFQRSFRHDVRGNARAMMKLMNSAEVAKHSLSTLGSANCFLDSLYEGQDFDCNVSRARFELLCSSLFNKCIDAIRDLLGKSGFTADDINKVVLCGGSSRIPKLQQLIKDLFPAVELLNSIPPDEVIPIGAATEAGILIGKQNEPVEDSLMIECSARDILVKRVDESGASRFTVLFPSGTPLPARRQHTLQAPGSMSSVCLELYESEGENSAKEETKFAQVVLQDLDKKEDGLRDILAVLTMKRDGSLHVTCTDQETGKCEAITIEVAS
;
A
#
# COMPACT_ATOMS: atom_id res chain seq x y z
N MET A 1 -52.40 18.23 5.74
CA MET A 1 -51.58 19.37 5.30
C MET A 1 -50.12 19.04 5.61
N ALA A 2 -49.34 18.76 4.57
CA ALA A 2 -47.93 18.42 4.67
C ALA A 2 -47.10 19.67 5.00
N THR A 3 -46.09 19.53 5.86
CA THR A 3 -44.98 20.49 5.95
C THR A 3 -43.70 19.75 5.58
N ALA A 4 -43.01 20.28 4.56
CA ALA A 4 -41.84 19.70 3.95
C ALA A 4 -40.64 19.75 4.90
N ASN A 5 -40.02 18.61 5.18
CA ASN A 5 -38.68 18.53 5.75
C ASN A 5 -37.69 18.36 4.60
N SER A 6 -37.05 19.46 4.20
CA SER A 6 -35.92 19.46 3.28
C SER A 6 -34.63 19.09 4.01
N SER A 7 -33.85 18.21 3.37
CA SER A 7 -32.56 17.69 3.81
C SER A 7 -31.41 18.70 3.64
N ALA A 8 -31.49 19.85 4.32
CA ALA A 8 -30.38 20.80 4.42
C ALA A 8 -29.75 20.71 5.82
N GLY A 9 -28.42 20.56 5.91
CA GLY A 9 -27.70 20.60 7.17
C GLY A 9 -28.10 21.83 8.00
N ILE A 10 -28.31 21.64 9.30
CA ILE A 10 -28.84 22.66 10.21
C ILE A 10 -27.89 23.87 10.25
N ARG A 11 -28.27 24.99 9.63
CA ARG A 11 -27.47 26.23 9.60
C ARG A 11 -27.51 26.94 10.96
N TRP A 12 -26.34 27.39 11.41
CA TRP A 12 -26.15 28.23 12.60
C TRP A 12 -25.77 29.65 12.16
N SER A 13 -26.47 30.66 12.65
CA SER A 13 -26.09 32.05 12.42
C SER A 13 -24.88 32.46 13.28
N ARG A 14 -24.18 33.54 12.89
CA ARG A 14 -23.11 34.11 13.72
C ARG A 14 -23.62 34.55 15.09
N GLN A 15 -24.85 35.07 15.16
CA GLN A 15 -25.45 35.51 16.42
C GLN A 15 -25.77 34.32 17.34
N GLU A 16 -26.38 33.26 16.80
CA GLU A 16 -26.63 32.01 17.53
C GLU A 16 -25.35 31.40 18.09
N THR A 17 -24.27 31.44 17.30
CA THR A 17 -22.97 30.89 17.70
C THR A 17 -22.35 31.72 18.83
N ARG A 18 -22.46 33.05 18.80
CA ARG A 18 -22.01 33.92 19.89
C ARG A 18 -22.80 33.68 21.17
N THR A 19 -24.12 33.56 21.08
CA THR A 19 -24.96 33.27 22.23
C THR A 19 -24.61 31.92 22.85
N LEU A 20 -24.39 30.88 22.04
CA LEU A 20 -23.92 29.58 22.52
C LEU A 20 -22.60 29.68 23.28
N LEU A 21 -21.59 30.38 22.71
CA LEU A 21 -20.29 30.53 23.34
C LEU A 21 -20.34 31.39 24.62
N SER A 22 -21.18 32.43 24.64
CA SER A 22 -21.40 33.25 25.84
C SER A 22 -21.99 32.43 26.97
N ILE A 23 -22.98 31.58 26.69
CA ILE A 23 -23.62 30.72 27.69
C ILE A 23 -22.62 29.69 28.23
N LEU A 24 -21.88 29.04 27.34
CA LEU A 24 -20.86 28.05 27.71
C LEU A 24 -19.68 28.69 28.46
N GLY A 25 -19.49 30.01 28.33
CA GLY A 25 -18.43 30.76 28.98
C GLY A 25 -18.72 31.25 30.39
N GLU A 26 -19.87 30.91 30.95
CA GLU A 26 -20.14 31.21 32.34
C GLU A 26 -19.47 30.20 33.28
N ALA A 27 -19.00 30.70 34.42
CA ALA A 27 -18.17 29.93 35.36
C ALA A 27 -18.80 28.59 35.79
N GLU A 28 -20.12 28.54 35.95
CA GLU A 28 -20.86 27.33 36.32
C GLU A 28 -20.74 26.21 35.28
N TYR A 29 -20.75 26.55 33.99
CA TYR A 29 -20.67 25.55 32.91
C TYR A 29 -19.22 25.18 32.60
N ILE A 30 -18.29 26.13 32.63
CA ILE A 30 -16.86 25.86 32.44
C ILE A 30 -16.36 24.84 33.47
N GLN A 31 -16.68 25.05 34.76
CA GLN A 31 -16.22 24.17 35.83
C GLN A 31 -16.79 22.75 35.70
N ARG A 32 -18.06 22.61 35.28
CA ARG A 32 -18.71 21.29 35.09
C ARG A 32 -18.23 20.57 33.84
N LEU A 33 -17.95 21.29 32.76
CA LEU A 33 -17.35 20.72 31.55
C LEU A 33 -15.92 20.22 31.79
N GLN A 34 -15.22 20.77 32.78
CA GLN A 34 -13.86 20.38 33.16
C GLN A 34 -13.80 19.20 34.14
N THR A 35 -14.83 18.99 34.96
CA THR A 35 -14.78 18.06 36.10
C THR A 35 -15.56 16.76 35.91
N VAL A 36 -16.43 16.67 34.88
CA VAL A 36 -17.35 15.54 34.72
C VAL A 36 -17.25 14.91 33.32
N HIS A 37 -16.94 13.61 33.26
CA HIS A 37 -16.86 12.82 32.01
C HIS A 37 -18.20 12.68 31.26
N HIS A 38 -19.33 12.77 31.98
CA HIS A 38 -20.68 12.78 31.41
C HIS A 38 -21.32 14.17 31.60
N ASN A 39 -21.47 14.91 30.51
CA ASN A 39 -21.90 16.31 30.52
C ASN A 39 -23.24 16.56 29.80
N ALA A 40 -24.09 15.54 29.68
CA ALA A 40 -25.38 15.64 29.00
C ALA A 40 -26.33 16.64 29.69
N ASP A 41 -26.33 16.64 31.02
CA ASP A 41 -27.03 17.57 31.90
C ASP A 41 -26.63 19.04 31.67
N VAL A 42 -25.34 19.30 31.40
CA VAL A 42 -24.83 20.63 31.05
C VAL A 42 -25.43 21.10 29.73
N TYR A 43 -25.40 20.27 28.68
CA TYR A 43 -25.97 20.65 27.38
C TYR A 43 -27.50 20.74 27.41
N GLN A 44 -28.16 20.03 28.32
CA GLN A 44 -29.59 20.18 28.57
C GLN A 44 -29.92 21.58 29.15
N ALA A 45 -29.11 22.06 30.10
CA ALA A 45 -29.24 23.41 30.66
C ALA A 45 -28.91 24.50 29.62
N VAL A 46 -27.83 24.33 28.86
CA VAL A 46 -27.43 25.24 27.77
C VAL A 46 -28.51 25.33 26.69
N SER A 47 -29.14 24.20 26.32
CA SER A 47 -30.24 24.16 25.36
C SER A 47 -31.46 24.95 25.84
N LYS A 48 -31.84 24.83 27.13
CA LYS A 48 -32.93 25.61 27.72
C LYS A 48 -32.63 27.11 27.69
N ARG A 49 -31.38 27.50 27.95
CA ARG A 49 -31.00 28.91 27.95
C ARG A 49 -30.91 29.52 26.55
N MET A 50 -30.43 28.74 25.57
CA MET A 50 -30.50 29.12 24.16
C MET A 50 -31.95 29.40 23.72
N GLN A 51 -32.93 28.63 24.22
CA GLN A 51 -34.35 28.85 23.94
C GLN A 51 -34.88 30.15 24.58
N GLN A 52 -34.40 30.52 25.77
CA GLN A 52 -34.75 31.78 26.43
C GLN A 52 -34.23 33.00 25.64
N GLU A 53 -33.08 32.85 25.00
CA GLU A 53 -32.48 33.86 24.10
C GLU A 53 -33.11 33.84 22.68
N GLY A 54 -34.19 33.09 22.48
CA GLY A 54 -34.96 33.05 21.23
C GLY A 54 -34.44 32.03 20.19
N PHE A 55 -33.44 31.21 20.54
CA PHE A 55 -32.84 30.23 19.62
C PHE A 55 -33.21 28.79 19.99
N ARG A 56 -34.05 28.16 19.15
CA ARG A 56 -34.51 26.78 19.38
C ARG A 56 -33.46 25.76 18.96
N ARG A 57 -32.54 25.42 19.88
CA ARG A 57 -31.49 24.41 19.67
C ARG A 57 -31.59 23.30 20.72
N THR A 58 -31.48 22.04 20.28
CA THR A 58 -31.50 20.87 21.18
C THR A 58 -30.15 20.66 21.86
N GLU A 59 -30.11 19.90 22.96
CA GLU A 59 -28.84 19.59 23.66
C GLU A 59 -27.79 18.98 22.72
N ARG A 60 -28.23 18.05 21.83
CA ARG A 60 -27.36 17.37 20.87
C ARG A 60 -26.81 18.36 19.85
N GLN A 61 -27.62 19.30 19.39
CA GLN A 61 -27.19 20.34 18.46
C GLN A 61 -26.17 21.29 19.09
N CYS A 62 -26.40 21.73 20.33
CA CYS A 62 -25.46 22.58 21.07
C CYS A 62 -24.12 21.87 21.30
N ARG A 63 -24.16 20.59 21.70
CA ARG A 63 -22.97 19.74 21.91
C ARG A 63 -22.18 19.55 20.63
N SER A 64 -22.83 19.17 19.53
CA SER A 64 -22.16 18.99 18.24
C SER A 64 -21.56 20.30 17.73
N LYS A 65 -22.27 21.43 17.86
CA LYS A 65 -21.76 22.74 17.43
C LYS A 65 -20.52 23.15 18.22
N PHE A 66 -20.53 22.96 19.54
CA PHE A 66 -19.37 23.28 20.38
C PHE A 66 -18.18 22.36 20.09
N LYS A 67 -18.43 21.07 19.81
CA LYS A 67 -17.38 20.12 19.39
C LYS A 67 -16.67 20.57 18.11
N VAL A 68 -17.42 21.04 17.12
CA VAL A 68 -16.88 21.60 15.87
C VAL A 68 -16.06 22.86 16.13
N LEU A 69 -16.57 23.80 16.95
CA LEU A 69 -15.85 25.03 17.29
C LEU A 69 -14.54 24.77 18.06
N LYS A 70 -14.56 23.79 18.98
CA LYS A 70 -13.37 23.35 19.72
C LYS A 70 -12.32 22.77 18.77
N ALA A 71 -12.72 21.96 17.79
CA ALA A 71 -11.79 21.41 16.79
C ALA A 71 -11.17 22.50 15.91
N LEU A 72 -11.96 23.49 15.47
CA LEU A 72 -11.47 24.64 14.69
C LEU A 72 -10.46 25.48 15.48
N TYR A 73 -10.75 25.76 16.75
CA TYR A 73 -9.83 26.48 17.64
C TYR A 73 -8.52 25.71 17.85
N LEU A 74 -8.58 24.41 18.13
CA LEU A 74 -7.39 23.58 18.31
C LEU A 74 -6.48 23.58 17.08
N LYS A 75 -7.07 23.47 15.88
CA LYS A 75 -6.33 23.55 14.61
C LYS A 75 -5.61 24.89 14.46
N ALA A 76 -6.31 26.00 14.72
CA ALA A 76 -5.73 27.34 14.65
C ALA A 76 -4.67 27.59 15.73
N TYR A 77 -4.87 27.06 16.95
CA TYR A 77 -3.92 27.17 18.06
C TYR A 77 -2.62 26.41 17.77
N VAL A 78 -2.69 25.17 17.27
CA VAL A 78 -1.51 24.38 16.87
C VAL A 78 -0.76 25.05 15.73
N ALA A 79 -1.47 25.51 14.69
CA ALA A 79 -0.86 26.21 13.55
C ALA A 79 -0.14 27.51 13.98
N HIS A 80 -0.71 28.26 14.94
CA HIS A 80 -0.09 29.45 15.51
C HIS A 80 1.13 29.11 16.39
N ALA A 81 1.15 27.94 17.05
CA ALA A 81 2.25 27.51 17.90
C ALA A 81 3.48 26.99 17.13
N THR A 82 3.30 26.45 15.91
CA THR A 82 4.37 25.82 15.11
C THR A 82 4.98 26.71 14.02
N SER A 83 4.52 27.95 13.86
CA SER A 83 5.06 28.99 12.96
C SER A 83 5.46 28.52 11.55
N MET A 84 4.49 28.40 10.63
CA MET A 84 4.64 28.76 9.21
C MET A 84 3.25 29.02 8.59
N GLY A 85 2.90 30.29 8.40
CA GLY A 85 1.70 30.73 7.67
C GLY A 85 0.68 31.53 8.50
N ASP A 86 -0.08 32.40 7.82
CA ASP A 86 -1.23 33.09 8.44
C ASP A 86 -2.22 32.06 9.00
N PRO A 87 -2.70 32.24 10.24
CA PRO A 87 -3.58 31.26 10.88
C PRO A 87 -4.86 31.09 10.04
N PRO A 88 -5.36 29.85 9.84
CA PRO A 88 -6.63 29.64 9.15
C PRO A 88 -7.71 30.45 9.86
N HIS A 89 -8.57 31.13 9.08
CA HIS A 89 -9.63 31.99 9.63
C HIS A 89 -10.53 31.19 10.57
N CYS A 90 -10.25 31.23 11.88
CA CYS A 90 -11.04 30.59 12.92
C CYS A 90 -12.09 31.60 13.42
N PRO A 91 -13.37 31.44 13.09
CA PRO A 91 -14.41 32.32 13.60
C PRO A 91 -14.47 32.20 15.13
N PHE A 92 -14.54 33.34 15.83
CA PHE A 92 -14.62 33.41 17.30
C PHE A 92 -13.36 32.92 18.05
N TYR A 93 -12.18 32.99 17.41
CA TYR A 93 -10.92 32.56 18.01
C TYR A 93 -10.68 33.14 19.41
N ASP A 94 -10.77 34.47 19.58
CA ASP A 94 -10.51 35.12 20.88
C ASP A 94 -11.45 34.64 21.99
N THR A 95 -12.72 34.40 21.64
CA THR A 95 -13.73 33.90 22.59
C THR A 95 -13.44 32.44 22.96
N LEU A 96 -13.06 31.62 21.98
CA LEU A 96 -12.69 30.22 22.23
C LEU A 96 -11.38 30.08 22.98
N ASP A 97 -10.43 30.99 22.75
CA ASP A 97 -9.15 31.03 23.43
C ASP A 97 -9.32 31.34 24.92
N GLN A 98 -10.16 32.31 25.27
CA GLN A 98 -10.53 32.58 26.67
C GLN A 98 -11.19 31.37 27.35
N LEU A 99 -11.91 30.54 26.61
CA LEU A 99 -12.64 29.37 27.14
C LEU A 99 -11.77 28.12 27.29
N LEU A 100 -10.85 27.91 26.36
CA LEU A 100 -10.22 26.61 26.14
C LEU A 100 -8.69 26.63 26.34
N ARG A 101 -8.02 27.79 26.34
CA ARG A 101 -6.55 27.89 26.47
C ARG A 101 -6.04 27.16 27.72
N ASN A 102 -6.68 27.39 28.86
CA ASN A 102 -6.28 26.77 30.12
C ASN A 102 -6.54 25.25 30.15
N GLN A 103 -7.40 24.70 29.28
CA GLN A 103 -7.63 23.25 29.18
C GLN A 103 -6.52 22.55 28.37
N ILE A 104 -5.87 23.26 27.45
CA ILE A 104 -4.82 22.73 26.57
C ILE A 104 -3.45 22.80 27.24
N VAL A 105 -3.17 23.88 27.98
CA VAL A 105 -1.86 24.12 28.61
C VAL A 105 -1.60 23.19 29.82
N THR A 106 -2.65 22.65 30.45
CA THR A 106 -2.51 21.78 31.63
C THR A 106 -2.18 20.32 31.32
N ASP A 107 -2.22 19.88 30.06
CA ASP A 107 -1.97 18.49 29.67
C ASP A 107 -1.35 18.38 28.25
N PRO A 108 -0.03 18.11 28.12
CA PRO A 108 0.66 18.02 26.84
C PRO A 108 0.24 16.85 25.95
N ASP A 109 -0.25 15.74 26.52
CA ASP A 109 -0.69 14.57 25.75
C ASP A 109 -1.99 14.85 24.97
N ASN A 110 -2.79 15.80 25.47
CA ASN A 110 -3.99 16.31 24.80
C ASN A 110 -3.71 17.07 23.50
N LEU A 111 -2.48 17.60 23.29
CA LEU A 111 -2.10 18.27 22.03
C LEU A 111 -1.90 17.27 20.88
N MET A 112 -1.38 16.08 21.17
CA MET A 112 -1.18 15.01 20.18
C MET A 112 -2.51 14.34 19.81
N GLU A 113 -3.37 14.06 20.80
CA GLU A 113 -4.75 13.59 20.57
C GLU A 113 -5.60 14.64 19.84
N ALA A 114 -5.46 15.93 20.17
CA ALA A 114 -6.14 17.02 19.48
C ALA A 114 -5.65 17.23 18.05
N ALA A 115 -4.36 17.05 17.77
CA ALA A 115 -3.80 17.09 16.42
C ALA A 115 -4.30 15.92 15.55
N ALA A 116 -4.40 14.71 16.14
CA ALA A 116 -5.04 13.56 15.51
C ALA A 116 -6.54 13.81 15.24
N TRP A 117 -7.26 14.39 16.19
CA TRP A 117 -8.67 14.74 16.04
C TRP A 117 -8.92 15.86 15.00
N ALA A 118 -8.02 16.84 14.92
CA ALA A 118 -8.10 17.93 13.95
C ALA A 118 -7.89 17.43 12.51
N LYS A 119 -6.99 16.45 12.29
CA LYS A 119 -6.86 15.73 11.02
C LYS A 119 -8.15 15.01 10.62
N HIS A 120 -8.87 14.44 11.58
CA HIS A 120 -10.15 13.74 11.33
C HIS A 120 -11.32 14.69 11.01
N CYS A 121 -11.27 15.97 11.44
CA CYS A 121 -12.30 16.96 11.13
C CYS A 121 -12.14 17.62 9.76
N ASP A 122 -10.95 17.56 9.13
CA ASP A 122 -10.71 18.11 7.78
C ASP A 122 -11.55 17.41 6.70
N GLN A 123 -11.89 16.13 6.93
CA GLN A 123 -12.78 15.35 6.08
C GLN A 123 -14.24 15.86 6.09
N ASN A 124 -14.64 16.71 7.05
CA ASN A 124 -16.04 17.08 7.28
C ASN A 124 -16.35 18.58 7.14
N LEU A 125 -15.38 19.44 6.78
CA LEU A 125 -15.54 20.91 6.78
C LEU A 125 -15.56 21.57 5.38
N VAL A 126 -15.38 20.83 4.29
CA VAL A 126 -15.37 21.39 2.91
C VAL A 126 -16.79 21.59 2.34
N ALA A 127 -17.70 22.15 3.13
CA ALA A 127 -19.06 22.47 2.68
C ALA A 127 -19.66 23.71 3.33
N SER A 128 -18.96 24.85 3.32
CA SER A 128 -19.65 26.16 3.27
C SER A 128 -18.68 27.33 3.00
N GLY A 129 -18.99 28.13 1.98
CA GLY A 129 -18.49 29.50 1.85
C GLY A 129 -17.89 29.85 0.49
N THR A 130 -18.72 30.32 -0.45
CA THR A 130 -18.30 31.32 -1.44
C THR A 130 -18.48 32.72 -0.81
N PRO A 131 -17.56 33.69 -1.02
CA PRO A 131 -17.76 35.05 -0.55
C PRO A 131 -18.66 35.81 -1.52
N GLY A 132 -19.80 36.29 -1.03
CA GLY A 132 -20.61 37.30 -1.71
C GLY A 132 -20.01 38.68 -1.50
N GLU A 133 -19.90 39.44 -2.57
CA GLU A 133 -19.61 40.87 -2.59
C GLU A 133 -20.69 41.65 -1.81
N GLU A 134 -20.28 42.58 -0.95
CA GLU A 134 -20.91 43.90 -0.84
C GLU A 134 -19.98 44.85 -0.09
N GLY A 135 -19.75 46.02 -0.69
CA GLY A 135 -18.76 46.99 -0.24
C GLY A 135 -19.20 47.80 0.98
N THR A 136 -18.19 48.33 1.69
CA THR A 136 -18.16 49.75 2.08
C THR A 136 -16.76 50.11 2.63
N SER A 137 -16.10 50.97 1.85
CA SER A 137 -15.15 52.04 2.18
C SER A 137 -14.65 52.18 3.63
N ILE A 138 -13.33 52.39 3.82
CA ILE A 138 -12.72 53.65 4.32
C ILE A 138 -11.21 53.46 4.66
N LEU A 139 -10.40 54.41 4.16
CA LEU A 139 -9.04 54.86 4.57
C LEU A 139 -7.74 54.19 4.07
N LYS A 140 -7.23 54.79 3.00
CA LYS A 140 -5.83 55.21 2.71
C LYS A 140 -4.77 54.93 3.79
N ALA A 141 -3.68 54.26 3.38
CA ALA A 141 -2.32 54.67 3.72
C ALA A 141 -1.34 54.31 2.59
N LYS A 142 -0.59 55.32 2.14
CA LYS A 142 0.46 55.29 1.12
C LYS A 142 1.74 54.62 1.64
N ARG A 143 2.46 53.91 0.76
CA ARG A 143 3.95 53.92 0.61
C ARG A 143 4.30 53.15 -0.68
N THR A 144 4.45 53.84 -1.83
CA THR A 144 5.69 54.35 -2.46
C THR A 144 6.68 53.30 -2.97
N GLN A 145 6.87 53.39 -4.31
CA GLN A 145 8.13 53.27 -5.08
C GLN A 145 8.73 51.85 -5.25
N ALA A 146 9.20 51.43 -6.42
CA ALA A 146 9.44 52.08 -7.71
C ALA A 146 9.75 51.03 -8.79
N ALA A 147 9.55 51.44 -10.05
CA ALA A 147 10.40 51.20 -11.23
C ALA A 147 10.70 49.75 -11.69
N ASP A 148 10.77 49.39 -12.98
CA ASP A 148 10.54 50.03 -14.27
C ASP A 148 10.85 48.94 -15.33
N ARG A 149 10.44 49.15 -16.59
CA ARG A 149 10.80 48.43 -17.85
C ARG A 149 9.84 47.37 -18.41
N GLN A 150 9.00 47.85 -19.33
CA GLN A 150 8.58 47.21 -20.60
C GLN A 150 9.44 47.81 -21.77
N PRO A 151 9.22 47.53 -23.09
CA PRO A 151 8.34 46.57 -23.82
C PRO A 151 9.13 45.75 -24.90
N VAL A 152 8.55 44.80 -25.67
CA VAL A 152 7.95 44.97 -27.03
C VAL A 152 7.62 43.53 -27.52
N LEU A 153 6.34 43.12 -27.62
CA LEU A 153 5.42 43.16 -28.78
C LEU A 153 5.66 42.13 -29.91
N LYS A 154 4.76 41.14 -30.02
CA LYS A 154 3.72 40.99 -31.08
C LYS A 154 2.96 39.66 -30.90
N THR A 155 1.74 39.66 -30.33
CA THR A 155 0.39 39.68 -30.99
C THR A 155 0.07 38.35 -31.71
N VAL A 156 -1.01 37.60 -31.43
CA VAL A 156 -2.44 37.94 -31.60
C VAL A 156 -3.35 36.84 -31.00
N LYS A 157 -4.40 37.24 -30.23
CA LYS A 157 -5.80 36.70 -30.06
C LYS A 157 -6.05 35.20 -29.79
N GLU A 158 -7.10 34.72 -29.11
CA GLU A 158 -8.36 35.22 -28.53
C GLU A 158 -8.87 34.10 -27.57
N SER A 159 -9.70 34.48 -26.57
CA SER A 159 -10.76 33.71 -25.88
C SER A 159 -10.44 32.39 -25.15
N ASP A 160 -10.55 32.38 -23.81
CA ASP A 160 -11.64 31.68 -23.08
C ASP A 160 -11.41 31.68 -21.56
N ASP A 161 -12.06 32.63 -20.86
CA ASP A 161 -12.15 32.71 -19.39
C ASP A 161 -13.23 31.75 -18.81
N ASP A 162 -13.60 30.68 -19.53
CA ASP A 162 -14.67 29.75 -19.13
C ASP A 162 -14.17 28.39 -18.58
N CYS A 163 -12.86 28.24 -18.38
CA CYS A 163 -12.24 26.96 -17.96
C CYS A 163 -11.94 26.81 -16.47
N GLN A 164 -12.04 27.85 -15.64
CA GLN A 164 -11.72 27.73 -14.20
C GLN A 164 -12.93 27.52 -13.28
N LEU A 165 -14.16 27.75 -13.76
CA LEU A 165 -15.38 27.59 -12.95
C LEU A 165 -16.01 26.19 -13.01
N ARG A 166 -15.52 25.29 -13.87
CA ARG A 166 -16.02 23.89 -13.96
C ARG A 166 -15.22 22.87 -13.15
N ILE A 167 -14.06 23.25 -12.61
CA ILE A 167 -13.19 22.34 -11.87
C ILE A 167 -13.55 22.32 -10.38
N SER A 168 -14.04 23.44 -9.81
CA SER A 168 -14.44 23.50 -8.39
C SER A 168 -15.74 22.77 -8.07
N ASP A 169 -16.66 22.64 -9.03
CA ASP A 169 -17.96 21.99 -8.79
C ASP A 169 -17.91 20.46 -8.94
N ARG A 170 -16.93 19.92 -9.68
CA ARG A 170 -16.71 18.45 -9.78
C ARG A 170 -15.94 17.84 -8.61
N ILE A 171 -15.27 18.65 -7.78
CA ILE A 171 -14.53 18.18 -6.60
C ILE A 171 -15.48 17.93 -5.41
N ARG A 172 -16.70 18.46 -5.43
CA ARG A 172 -17.68 18.28 -4.35
C ARG A 172 -18.51 17.00 -4.42
N GLU A 173 -18.57 16.33 -5.57
CA GLU A 173 -19.24 15.03 -5.70
C GLU A 173 -18.29 13.85 -5.48
N THR A 174 -16.98 14.09 -5.41
CA THR A 174 -15.98 13.04 -5.18
C THR A 174 -15.61 12.81 -3.71
N SER A 175 -15.94 13.72 -2.78
CA SER A 175 -15.62 13.53 -1.35
C SER A 175 -16.45 12.43 -0.68
N ASP A 176 -17.64 12.14 -1.20
CA ASP A 176 -18.51 11.06 -0.68
C ASP A 176 -18.14 9.68 -1.27
N LEU A 177 -17.20 9.64 -2.22
CA LEU A 177 -16.68 8.41 -2.85
C LEU A 177 -15.28 8.03 -2.36
N GLU A 178 -14.59 8.89 -1.60
CA GLU A 178 -13.24 8.61 -1.08
C GLU A 178 -13.21 7.51 0.00
N ASP A 179 -14.33 7.23 0.68
CA ASP A 179 -14.42 6.19 1.71
C ASP A 179 -14.84 4.80 1.19
N SER A 180 -14.89 4.59 -0.13
CA SER A 180 -15.42 3.37 -0.77
C SER A 180 -14.42 2.65 -1.70
N TRP A 181 -13.17 3.09 -1.76
CA TRP A 181 -12.16 2.42 -2.58
C TRP A 181 -11.47 1.33 -1.76
N ASP A 182 -11.64 0.09 -2.21
CA ASP A 182 -10.85 -1.04 -1.73
C ASP A 182 -9.42 -0.87 -2.28
N GLU A 183 -8.60 -0.08 -1.57
CA GLU A 183 -7.19 0.19 -1.91
C GLU A 183 -6.33 -1.08 -2.02
N SER A 184 -6.86 -2.23 -1.61
CA SER A 184 -6.11 -3.49 -1.52
C SER A 184 -5.95 -4.28 -2.83
N SER A 185 -6.46 -3.78 -3.97
CA SER A 185 -6.32 -4.44 -5.29
C SER A 185 -5.80 -3.51 -6.41
N GLY A 186 -5.33 -2.31 -6.08
CA GLY A 186 -5.33 -1.11 -6.93
C GLY A 186 -4.61 -1.09 -8.28
N ALA A 187 -3.51 -1.83 -8.54
CA ALA A 187 -2.81 -1.71 -9.84
C ALA A 187 -2.34 -3.03 -10.45
N ALA A 188 -1.84 -3.96 -9.62
CA ALA A 188 -1.38 -5.27 -10.09
C ALA A 188 -2.54 -6.13 -10.60
N THR A 189 -3.66 -6.20 -9.86
CA THR A 189 -4.87 -6.91 -10.32
C THR A 189 -5.38 -6.31 -11.65
N PHE A 190 -5.35 -4.99 -11.79
CA PHE A 190 -5.80 -4.29 -13.01
C PHE A 190 -4.91 -4.56 -14.23
N ILE A 191 -3.59 -4.60 -14.05
CA ILE A 191 -2.64 -4.87 -15.14
C ILE A 191 -2.56 -6.36 -15.48
N SER A 192 -2.73 -7.26 -14.50
CA SER A 192 -2.78 -8.70 -14.73
C SER A 192 -3.76 -9.05 -15.85
N PHE A 193 -4.95 -8.43 -15.83
CA PHE A 193 -6.05 -8.74 -16.75
C PHE A 193 -6.04 -7.96 -18.07
N SER A 194 -5.29 -6.86 -18.19
CA SER A 194 -5.18 -6.11 -19.47
C SER A 194 -4.36 -6.87 -20.52
N VAL A 195 -3.54 -7.81 -20.05
CA VAL A 195 -2.49 -8.48 -20.81
C VAL A 195 -2.89 -9.90 -21.22
N ASP A 196 -3.78 -10.52 -20.45
CA ASP A 196 -4.26 -11.89 -20.65
C ASP A 196 -5.48 -11.92 -21.60
N SER A 197 -5.68 -13.07 -22.26
CA SER A 197 -6.78 -13.25 -23.23
C SER A 197 -8.14 -13.14 -22.54
N SER A 198 -9.16 -12.60 -23.21
CA SER A 198 -10.53 -12.60 -22.69
C SER A 198 -11.04 -14.02 -22.42
N ASP A 199 -10.49 -15.04 -23.07
CA ASP A 199 -10.84 -16.45 -22.86
C ASP A 199 -10.30 -17.07 -21.55
N ASP A 200 -9.47 -16.35 -20.78
CA ASP A 200 -8.92 -16.86 -19.53
C ASP A 200 -10.03 -17.02 -18.46
N PRO A 201 -10.18 -18.21 -17.82
CA PRO A 201 -11.18 -18.43 -16.78
C PRO A 201 -11.11 -17.44 -15.60
N GLN A 202 -9.91 -16.99 -15.23
CA GLN A 202 -9.72 -16.01 -14.15
C GLN A 202 -10.23 -14.62 -14.57
N VAL A 203 -9.95 -14.24 -15.82
CA VAL A 203 -10.44 -12.99 -16.42
C VAL A 203 -11.96 -12.99 -16.52
N GLN A 204 -12.57 -14.11 -16.95
CA GLN A 204 -14.04 -14.24 -17.02
C GLN A 204 -14.70 -14.15 -15.64
N LYS A 205 -14.12 -14.80 -14.63
CA LYS A 205 -14.58 -14.68 -13.26
C LYS A 205 -14.54 -13.22 -12.79
N TYR A 206 -13.45 -12.52 -13.07
CA TYR A 206 -13.32 -11.11 -12.72
C TYR A 206 -14.34 -10.21 -13.44
N ILE A 207 -14.56 -10.42 -14.74
CA ILE A 207 -15.59 -9.68 -15.51
C ILE A 207 -16.97 -9.84 -14.87
N MET A 208 -17.30 -11.05 -14.38
CA MET A 208 -18.57 -11.34 -13.73
C MET A 208 -18.70 -10.70 -12.33
N GLU A 209 -17.60 -10.62 -11.58
CA GLU A 209 -17.58 -10.09 -10.21
C GLU A 209 -17.33 -8.58 -10.14
N SER A 210 -16.84 -7.97 -11.23
CA SER A 210 -16.54 -6.54 -11.31
C SER A 210 -17.79 -5.68 -11.15
N LYS A 211 -17.70 -4.67 -10.27
CA LYS A 211 -18.74 -3.65 -10.11
C LYS A 211 -18.79 -2.68 -11.29
N CYS A 212 -17.68 -2.52 -12.00
CA CYS A 212 -17.58 -1.70 -13.21
C CYS A 212 -17.80 -2.56 -14.45
N LEU A 213 -18.45 -1.99 -15.47
CA LEU A 213 -18.64 -2.69 -16.73
C LEU A 213 -17.30 -2.88 -17.44
N VAL A 214 -16.94 -4.12 -17.75
CA VAL A 214 -15.74 -4.47 -18.53
C VAL A 214 -16.17 -4.82 -19.95
N ILE A 215 -15.56 -4.17 -20.94
CA ILE A 215 -15.84 -4.37 -22.36
C ILE A 215 -14.57 -4.78 -23.10
N GLU A 216 -14.71 -5.61 -24.12
CA GLU A 216 -13.61 -5.94 -25.02
C GLU A 216 -13.63 -5.01 -26.24
N LYS A 217 -12.53 -4.30 -26.49
CA LYS A 217 -12.38 -3.41 -27.65
C LYS A 217 -10.99 -3.56 -28.27
N ASN A 218 -10.95 -3.95 -29.55
CA ASN A 218 -9.73 -4.24 -30.31
C ASN A 218 -8.88 -5.36 -29.68
N GLY A 219 -9.51 -6.41 -29.15
CA GLY A 219 -8.82 -7.54 -28.50
C GLY A 219 -8.17 -7.19 -27.16
N LYS A 220 -8.61 -6.11 -26.51
CA LYS A 220 -8.16 -5.69 -25.17
C LYS A 220 -9.34 -5.37 -24.28
N LEU A 221 -9.26 -5.77 -23.02
CA LEU A 221 -10.25 -5.45 -22.00
C LEU A 221 -10.09 -4.02 -21.52
N ARG A 222 -11.22 -3.34 -21.35
CA ARG A 222 -11.29 -1.93 -20.92
C ARG A 222 -12.48 -1.74 -19.98
N TYR A 223 -12.38 -0.75 -19.12
CA TYR A 223 -13.49 -0.33 -18.27
C TYR A 223 -14.36 0.69 -19.01
N GLU A 224 -15.67 0.51 -18.97
CA GLU A 224 -16.65 1.54 -19.34
C GLU A 224 -17.20 2.17 -18.06
N ILE A 225 -16.96 3.47 -17.90
CA ILE A 225 -17.41 4.26 -16.75
C ILE A 225 -18.42 5.29 -17.25
N ASP A 226 -19.59 5.32 -16.60
CA ASP A 226 -20.58 6.37 -16.83
C ASP A 226 -20.29 7.56 -15.93
N THR A 227 -19.98 8.71 -16.54
CA THR A 227 -19.70 9.96 -15.83
C THR A 227 -20.95 10.84 -15.65
N GLY A 228 -22.13 10.35 -16.05
CA GLY A 228 -23.40 11.08 -16.07
C GLY A 228 -23.56 11.97 -17.31
N GLU A 229 -22.45 12.51 -17.84
CA GLU A 229 -22.43 13.29 -19.10
C GLU A 229 -22.11 12.42 -20.32
N GLU A 230 -21.14 11.50 -20.17
CA GLU A 230 -20.73 10.59 -21.23
C GLU A 230 -20.18 9.26 -20.68
N LYS A 231 -20.26 8.23 -21.53
CA LYS A 231 -19.59 6.95 -21.30
C LYS A 231 -18.13 7.06 -21.69
N LYS A 232 -17.24 6.91 -20.70
CA LYS A 232 -15.79 6.98 -20.90
C LYS A 232 -15.19 5.57 -20.88
N ILE A 233 -14.36 5.28 -21.88
CA ILE A 233 -13.60 4.04 -21.95
C ILE A 233 -12.22 4.29 -21.34
N VAL A 234 -11.86 3.51 -20.33
CA VAL A 234 -10.60 3.64 -19.58
C VAL A 234 -9.78 2.36 -19.71
N ASN A 235 -8.50 2.50 -20.04
CA ASN A 235 -7.60 1.35 -20.09
C ASN A 235 -7.07 1.03 -18.68
N PRO A 236 -6.84 -0.25 -18.34
CA PRO A 236 -6.28 -0.60 -17.03
C PRO A 236 -4.91 0.04 -16.75
N GLU A 237 -4.08 0.23 -17.78
CA GLU A 237 -2.79 0.90 -17.66
C GLU A 237 -2.94 2.38 -17.27
N ASP A 238 -4.00 3.05 -17.73
CA ASP A 238 -4.31 4.42 -17.34
C ASP A 238 -4.73 4.53 -15.88
N VAL A 239 -5.44 3.52 -15.37
CA VAL A 239 -5.80 3.42 -13.94
C VAL A 239 -4.53 3.24 -13.09
N ALA A 240 -3.66 2.32 -13.48
CA ALA A 240 -2.37 2.12 -12.80
C ALA A 240 -1.51 3.38 -12.81
N ARG A 241 -1.45 4.10 -13.94
CA ARG A 241 -0.77 5.39 -14.05
C ARG A 241 -1.34 6.42 -13.06
N LEU A 242 -2.66 6.54 -12.93
CA LEU A 242 -3.29 7.47 -11.99
C LEU A 242 -2.94 7.14 -10.53
N ILE A 243 -2.88 5.85 -10.18
CA ILE A 243 -2.47 5.41 -8.85
C ILE A 243 -1.00 5.76 -8.59
N PHE A 244 -0.12 5.49 -9.56
CA PHE A 244 1.28 5.91 -9.45
C PHE A 244 1.43 7.43 -9.33
N SER A 245 0.65 8.22 -10.08
CA SER A 245 0.63 9.68 -9.92
C SER A 245 0.25 10.07 -8.50
N LYS A 246 -0.77 9.44 -7.92
CA LYS A 246 -1.19 9.72 -6.54
C LYS A 246 -0.12 9.34 -5.50
N MET A 247 0.56 8.21 -5.71
CA MET A 247 1.69 7.81 -4.87
C MET A 247 2.86 8.80 -4.99
N LYS A 248 3.13 9.31 -6.19
CA LYS A 248 4.15 10.34 -6.43
C LYS A 248 3.81 11.65 -5.71
N GLU A 249 2.57 12.10 -5.82
CA GLU A 249 2.08 13.28 -5.08
C GLU A 249 2.23 13.10 -3.57
N THR A 250 1.89 11.92 -3.06
CA THR A 250 2.00 11.58 -1.64
C THR A 250 3.46 11.64 -1.18
N ALA A 251 4.38 11.04 -1.94
CA ALA A 251 5.81 11.09 -1.66
C ALA A 251 6.37 12.52 -1.73
N HIS A 252 5.99 13.30 -2.76
CA HIS A 252 6.39 14.69 -2.93
C HIS A 252 5.90 15.56 -1.75
N SER A 253 4.66 15.36 -1.30
CA SER A 253 4.10 16.09 -0.17
C SER A 253 4.85 15.83 1.14
N VAL A 254 5.41 14.63 1.34
CA VAL A 254 6.16 14.26 2.55
C VAL A 254 7.61 14.73 2.46
N LEU A 255 8.26 14.57 1.31
CA LEU A 255 9.68 14.85 1.12
C LEU A 255 9.98 16.33 0.83
N GLY A 256 9.00 17.09 0.32
CA GLY A 256 9.19 18.47 -0.13
C GLY A 256 10.04 18.60 -1.40
N SER A 257 10.31 17.48 -2.08
CA SER A 257 11.10 17.39 -3.31
C SER A 257 10.60 16.25 -4.19
N ASP A 258 10.91 16.31 -5.49
CA ASP A 258 10.54 15.25 -6.42
C ASP A 258 11.26 13.93 -6.12
N ALA A 259 10.49 12.90 -5.77
CA ALA A 259 10.92 11.51 -5.77
C ALA A 259 10.65 10.90 -7.15
N ASN A 260 11.69 10.82 -7.97
CA ASN A 260 11.60 10.24 -9.31
C ASN A 260 12.04 8.77 -9.31
N ASP A 261 13.08 8.40 -8.60
CA ASP A 261 13.59 7.03 -8.58
C ASP A 261 12.73 6.13 -7.70
N VAL A 262 12.30 4.97 -8.24
CA VAL A 262 11.37 4.07 -7.54
C VAL A 262 11.73 2.60 -7.74
N VAL A 263 11.46 1.79 -6.72
CA VAL A 263 11.37 0.34 -6.82
C VAL A 263 9.90 -0.05 -6.63
N ILE A 264 9.39 -0.89 -7.54
CA ILE A 264 7.97 -1.29 -7.54
C ILE A 264 7.87 -2.77 -7.20
N THR A 265 6.94 -3.12 -6.32
CA THR A 265 6.69 -4.50 -5.92
C THR A 265 5.75 -5.18 -6.90
N VAL A 266 6.02 -6.45 -7.21
CA VAL A 266 5.16 -7.28 -8.07
C VAL A 266 4.87 -8.63 -7.42
N PRO A 267 3.69 -9.21 -7.67
CA PRO A 267 3.42 -10.60 -7.32
C PRO A 267 4.49 -11.54 -7.92
N PHE A 268 4.69 -12.71 -7.32
CA PHE A 268 5.65 -13.67 -7.87
C PHE A 268 5.22 -14.21 -9.24
N ASP A 269 3.92 -14.46 -9.40
CA ASP A 269 3.34 -15.09 -10.58
C ASP A 269 3.21 -14.13 -11.78
N PHE A 270 3.64 -12.87 -11.63
CA PHE A 270 3.60 -11.88 -12.70
C PHE A 270 4.52 -12.25 -13.86
N GLY A 271 3.95 -12.34 -15.05
CA GLY A 271 4.67 -12.55 -16.30
C GLY A 271 5.40 -11.30 -16.80
N GLU A 272 6.32 -11.46 -17.74
CA GLU A 272 7.13 -10.36 -18.28
C GLU A 272 6.29 -9.27 -18.97
N LYS A 273 5.18 -9.64 -19.62
CA LYS A 273 4.27 -8.66 -20.23
C LYS A 273 3.58 -7.78 -19.18
N GLN A 274 3.12 -8.36 -18.06
CA GLN A 274 2.47 -7.64 -16.97
C GLN A 274 3.47 -6.72 -16.24
N LYS A 275 4.68 -7.23 -15.96
CA LYS A 275 5.80 -6.44 -15.42
C LYS A 275 6.12 -5.24 -16.31
N LYS A 276 6.22 -5.46 -17.62
CA LYS A 276 6.49 -4.39 -18.59
C LYS A 276 5.38 -3.34 -18.58
N ALA A 277 4.11 -3.75 -18.64
CA ALA A 277 2.98 -2.83 -18.59
C ALA A 277 2.94 -2.00 -17.30
N LEU A 278 3.26 -2.61 -16.15
CA LEU A 278 3.37 -1.92 -14.87
C LEU A 278 4.51 -0.89 -14.85
N GLY A 279 5.69 -1.27 -15.37
CA GLY A 279 6.83 -0.37 -15.51
C GLY A 279 6.55 0.80 -16.45
N GLU A 280 5.86 0.56 -17.57
CA GLU A 280 5.43 1.60 -18.51
C GLU A 280 4.42 2.55 -17.87
N ALA A 281 3.44 2.04 -17.11
CA ALA A 281 2.47 2.86 -16.40
C ALA A 281 3.13 3.76 -15.34
N ALA A 282 4.11 3.24 -14.60
CA ALA A 282 4.90 4.01 -13.65
C ALA A 282 5.78 5.07 -14.34
N GLY A 283 6.42 4.71 -15.46
CA GLY A 283 7.16 5.65 -16.30
C GLY A 283 6.28 6.79 -16.83
N ALA A 284 5.05 6.47 -17.24
CA ALA A 284 4.06 7.46 -17.67
C ALA A 284 3.55 8.36 -16.54
N ALA A 285 3.65 7.92 -15.28
CA ALA A 285 3.41 8.76 -14.09
C ALA A 285 4.64 9.61 -13.71
N GLY A 286 5.75 9.49 -14.45
CA GLY A 286 6.97 10.26 -14.25
C GLY A 286 7.94 9.65 -13.25
N PHE A 287 7.84 8.35 -12.95
CA PHE A 287 8.86 7.64 -12.18
C PHE A 287 9.99 7.10 -13.08
N HIS A 288 11.21 7.10 -12.55
CA HIS A 288 12.33 6.32 -13.04
C HIS A 288 12.37 4.97 -12.29
N VAL A 289 11.88 3.92 -12.94
CA VAL A 289 11.79 2.59 -12.33
C VAL A 289 13.17 1.95 -12.31
N LEU A 290 13.79 1.90 -11.12
CA LEU A 290 15.10 1.29 -10.91
C LEU A 290 15.05 -0.24 -11.00
N ARG A 291 14.01 -0.83 -10.39
CA ARG A 291 13.84 -2.28 -10.29
C ARG A 291 12.39 -2.65 -10.01
N LEU A 292 11.97 -3.81 -10.51
CA LEU A 292 10.78 -4.51 -10.04
C LEU A 292 11.23 -5.61 -9.09
N ILE A 293 10.70 -5.62 -7.87
CA ILE A 293 11.03 -6.61 -6.84
C ILE A 293 9.81 -7.48 -6.53
N HIS A 294 10.02 -8.77 -6.33
CA HIS A 294 8.94 -9.64 -5.89
C HIS A 294 8.52 -9.31 -4.46
N GLU A 295 7.21 -9.25 -4.21
CA GLU A 295 6.63 -9.02 -2.88
C GLU A 295 7.24 -9.88 -1.76
N PRO A 296 7.40 -11.22 -1.90
CA PRO A 296 8.02 -12.02 -0.84
C PRO A 296 9.50 -11.68 -0.60
N SER A 297 10.25 -11.26 -1.63
CA SER A 297 11.63 -10.79 -1.46
C SER A 297 11.69 -9.45 -0.74
N ALA A 298 10.79 -8.52 -1.08
CA ALA A 298 10.67 -7.25 -0.37
C ALA A 298 10.33 -7.49 1.12
N ALA A 299 9.43 -8.44 1.42
CA ALA A 299 9.10 -8.78 2.80
C ALA A 299 10.31 -9.24 3.62
N LEU A 300 11.22 -10.01 3.02
CA LEU A 300 12.46 -10.44 3.69
C LEU A 300 13.44 -9.26 3.89
N LEU A 301 13.57 -8.37 2.89
CA LEU A 301 14.41 -7.17 2.99
C LEU A 301 13.96 -6.23 4.12
N ALA A 302 12.66 -6.08 4.32
CA ALA A 302 12.12 -5.22 5.37
C ALA A 302 12.61 -5.60 6.78
N TYR A 303 12.84 -6.90 7.00
CA TYR A 303 13.36 -7.45 8.25
C TYR A 303 14.89 -7.69 8.22
N GLY A 304 15.58 -7.27 7.16
CA GLY A 304 17.03 -7.50 7.01
C GLY A 304 17.42 -8.99 6.97
N ILE A 305 16.48 -9.89 6.65
CA ILE A 305 16.73 -11.34 6.76
C ILE A 305 17.77 -11.74 5.73
N GLY A 306 18.85 -12.40 6.16
CA GLY A 306 19.92 -12.88 5.29
C GLY A 306 21.02 -11.87 4.99
N GLN A 307 20.94 -10.64 5.51
CA GLN A 307 22.00 -9.63 5.36
C GLN A 307 23.23 -9.97 6.21
N ASP A 308 23.02 -10.57 7.38
CA ASP A 308 24.06 -10.79 8.41
C ASP A 308 24.47 -12.27 8.58
N CYS A 309 24.08 -13.15 7.65
CA CYS A 309 24.39 -14.58 7.73
C CYS A 309 25.58 -14.93 6.81
N PRO A 310 26.82 -14.93 7.32
CA PRO A 310 28.00 -15.28 6.52
C PRO A 310 28.02 -16.76 6.13
N THR A 311 27.36 -17.64 6.89
CA THR A 311 27.26 -19.07 6.57
C THR A 311 25.93 -19.66 7.06
N GLY A 312 25.02 -19.97 6.15
CA GLY A 312 23.78 -20.68 6.49
C GLY A 312 22.69 -20.51 5.46
N LYS A 313 22.04 -21.62 5.09
CA LYS A 313 20.76 -21.61 4.39
C LYS A 313 19.67 -21.43 5.43
N SER A 314 18.79 -20.46 5.23
CA SER A 314 17.60 -20.25 6.06
C SER A 314 16.36 -20.34 5.19
N ASN A 315 15.41 -21.20 5.58
CA ASN A 315 14.11 -21.27 4.93
C ASN A 315 13.13 -20.37 5.68
N VAL A 316 12.41 -19.53 4.96
CA VAL A 316 11.48 -18.54 5.51
C VAL A 316 10.14 -18.71 4.84
N LEU A 317 9.06 -18.79 5.61
CA LEU A 317 7.70 -18.74 5.09
C LEU A 317 7.23 -17.28 5.10
N VAL A 318 6.88 -16.75 3.93
CA VAL A 318 6.17 -15.48 3.81
C VAL A 318 4.67 -15.77 3.72
N PHE A 319 3.91 -15.28 4.69
CA PHE A 319 2.46 -15.39 4.75
C PHE A 319 1.85 -14.00 4.45
N LYS A 320 1.27 -13.80 3.26
CA LYS A 320 0.62 -12.55 2.87
C LYS A 320 -0.90 -12.72 2.77
N LEU A 321 -1.66 -12.19 3.73
CA LEU A 321 -3.11 -12.10 3.62
C LEU A 321 -3.54 -10.65 3.36
N GLY A 322 -3.86 -10.36 2.10
CA GLY A 322 -4.32 -9.05 1.65
C GLY A 322 -5.81 -8.81 1.90
N GLY A 323 -6.37 -7.83 1.20
CA GLY A 323 -7.82 -7.62 1.19
C GLY A 323 -8.55 -8.59 0.26
N THR A 324 -7.96 -8.99 -0.86
CA THR A 324 -8.61 -9.86 -1.84
C THR A 324 -8.07 -11.29 -1.86
N SER A 325 -6.77 -11.47 -1.66
CA SER A 325 -6.10 -12.77 -1.82
C SER A 325 -5.15 -13.14 -0.68
N LEU A 326 -4.85 -14.43 -0.61
CA LEU A 326 -3.83 -15.04 0.23
C LEU A 326 -2.67 -15.49 -0.67
N SER A 327 -1.45 -15.03 -0.41
CA SER A 327 -0.23 -15.52 -1.07
C SER A 327 0.72 -16.09 -0.03
N LEU A 328 1.23 -17.29 -0.30
CA LEU A 328 2.17 -18.01 0.53
C LEU A 328 3.44 -18.30 -0.27
N SER A 329 4.61 -18.02 0.28
CA SER A 329 5.88 -18.32 -0.40
C SER A 329 6.90 -18.90 0.57
N ILE A 330 7.50 -20.02 0.21
CA ILE A 330 8.67 -20.57 0.91
C ILE A 330 9.92 -20.03 0.20
N MET A 331 10.75 -19.33 0.96
CA MET A 331 11.95 -18.64 0.51
C MET A 331 13.18 -19.31 1.10
N GLU A 332 14.18 -19.60 0.28
CA GLU A 332 15.53 -19.91 0.74
C GLU A 332 16.36 -18.63 0.73
N VAL A 333 17.06 -18.39 1.83
CA VAL A 333 17.95 -17.25 2.01
C VAL A 333 19.37 -17.79 2.21
N ASN A 334 20.30 -17.31 1.40
CA ASN A 334 21.70 -17.72 1.46
C ASN A 334 22.62 -16.50 1.19
N SER A 335 23.27 -15.97 2.23
CA SER A 335 24.22 -14.85 2.13
C SER A 335 23.71 -13.66 1.29
N GLY A 336 22.52 -13.15 1.63
CA GLY A 336 21.87 -12.03 0.94
C GLY A 336 21.15 -12.39 -0.36
N MET A 337 21.21 -13.65 -0.82
CA MET A 337 20.46 -14.13 -1.97
C MET A 337 19.11 -14.70 -1.56
N TYR A 338 18.03 -14.19 -2.17
CA TYR A 338 16.68 -14.71 -2.00
C TYR A 338 16.29 -15.60 -3.16
N ARG A 339 15.84 -16.82 -2.86
CA ARG A 339 15.31 -17.77 -3.85
C ARG A 339 13.93 -18.24 -3.42
N VAL A 340 12.93 -18.01 -4.27
CA VAL A 340 11.61 -18.58 -4.08
C VAL A 340 11.68 -20.08 -4.41
N LEU A 341 11.35 -20.93 -3.44
CA LEU A 341 11.31 -22.39 -3.61
C LEU A 341 9.94 -22.86 -4.08
N SER A 342 8.89 -22.32 -3.47
CA SER A 342 7.51 -22.67 -3.78
C SER A 342 6.60 -21.50 -3.44
N THR A 343 5.55 -21.32 -4.22
CA THR A 343 4.52 -20.30 -3.97
C THR A 343 3.13 -20.88 -4.19
N ASN A 344 2.14 -20.33 -3.50
CA ASN A 344 0.74 -20.62 -3.72
C ASN A 344 -0.09 -19.36 -3.45
N THR A 345 -0.92 -18.96 -4.43
CA THR A 345 -1.82 -17.81 -4.31
C THR A 345 -3.26 -18.31 -4.43
N ASP A 346 -4.11 -17.93 -3.48
CA ASP A 346 -5.55 -18.20 -3.48
C ASP A 346 -6.34 -16.88 -3.46
N ASP A 347 -6.98 -16.57 -4.59
CA ASP A 347 -7.82 -15.38 -4.76
C ASP A 347 -9.23 -15.55 -4.17
N ASN A 348 -9.57 -16.71 -3.61
CA ASN A 348 -10.85 -16.98 -2.97
C ASN A 348 -10.81 -16.78 -1.44
N ILE A 349 -9.70 -16.27 -0.91
CA ILE A 349 -9.51 -16.03 0.51
C ILE A 349 -8.79 -14.68 0.68
N GLY A 350 -9.42 -13.74 1.37
CA GLY A 350 -8.85 -12.42 1.63
C GLY A 350 -9.69 -11.65 2.64
N GLY A 351 -9.22 -10.48 3.08
CA GLY A 351 -9.92 -9.58 4.01
C GLY A 351 -11.39 -9.34 3.69
N ALA A 352 -11.74 -9.16 2.41
CA ALA A 352 -13.10 -8.95 1.93
C ALA A 352 -14.04 -10.13 2.25
N HIS A 353 -13.51 -11.36 2.29
CA HIS A 353 -14.29 -12.55 2.65
C HIS A 353 -14.61 -12.58 4.16
N PHE A 354 -13.69 -12.14 5.01
CA PHE A 354 -13.94 -11.95 6.44
C PHE A 354 -14.99 -10.86 6.67
N THR A 355 -14.88 -9.75 5.94
CA THR A 355 -15.85 -8.64 5.97
C THR A 355 -17.23 -9.10 5.51
N ALA A 356 -17.31 -9.86 4.43
CA ALA A 356 -18.56 -10.42 3.92
C ALA A 356 -19.23 -11.36 4.94
N ALA A 357 -18.45 -12.24 5.60
CA ALA A 357 -18.98 -13.12 6.65
C ALA A 357 -19.60 -12.32 7.81
N LEU A 358 -18.93 -11.24 8.23
CA LEU A 358 -19.43 -10.35 9.26
C LEU A 358 -20.67 -9.56 8.80
N ALA A 359 -20.67 -9.04 7.58
CA ALA A 359 -21.82 -8.32 7.01
C ALA A 359 -23.07 -9.23 6.89
N GLN A 360 -22.89 -10.50 6.51
CA GLN A 360 -23.99 -11.48 6.49
C GLN A 360 -24.54 -11.77 7.88
N TYR A 361 -23.68 -11.81 8.90
CA TYR A 361 -24.14 -11.90 10.29
C TYR A 361 -24.94 -10.65 10.70
N LEU A 362 -24.45 -9.45 10.38
CA LEU A 362 -25.16 -8.20 10.68
C LEU A 362 -26.52 -8.13 9.97
N ALA A 363 -26.61 -8.56 8.71
CA ALA A 363 -27.88 -8.67 7.98
C ALA A 363 -28.86 -9.65 8.67
N SER A 364 -28.34 -10.77 9.18
CA SER A 364 -29.13 -11.75 9.94
C SER A 364 -29.66 -11.16 11.26
N GLU A 365 -28.84 -10.37 11.95
CA GLU A 365 -29.23 -9.68 13.19
C GLU A 365 -30.26 -8.58 12.93
N PHE A 366 -30.16 -7.86 11.81
CA PHE A 366 -31.19 -6.92 11.37
C PHE A 366 -32.51 -7.65 11.11
N GLN A 367 -32.49 -8.74 10.34
CA GLN A 367 -33.66 -9.57 10.09
C GLN A 367 -34.28 -10.14 11.37
N ARG A 368 -33.45 -10.53 12.34
CA ARG A 368 -33.90 -11.00 13.66
C ARG A 368 -34.62 -9.89 14.44
N SER A 369 -34.09 -8.67 14.40
CA SER A 369 -34.57 -7.54 15.21
C SER A 369 -35.78 -6.85 14.58
N PHE A 370 -35.79 -6.68 13.26
CA PHE A 370 -36.78 -5.87 12.54
C PHE A 370 -37.71 -6.69 11.63
N ARG A 371 -37.48 -8.01 11.49
CA ARG A 371 -38.28 -8.92 10.63
C ARG A 371 -38.25 -8.60 9.13
N HIS A 372 -37.28 -7.82 8.68
CA HIS A 372 -37.03 -7.51 7.26
C HIS A 372 -35.67 -8.05 6.81
N ASP A 373 -35.62 -8.67 5.63
CA ASP A 373 -34.36 -9.10 5.03
C ASP A 373 -33.80 -8.01 4.10
N VAL A 374 -32.61 -7.51 4.42
CA VAL A 374 -31.93 -6.45 3.67
C VAL A 374 -30.97 -6.99 2.61
N ARG A 375 -30.76 -8.31 2.53
CA ARG A 375 -29.81 -8.94 1.57
C ARG A 375 -30.15 -8.65 0.11
N GLY A 376 -31.44 -8.45 -0.20
CA GLY A 376 -31.89 -8.06 -1.53
C GLY A 376 -31.69 -6.57 -1.86
N ASN A 377 -31.32 -5.73 -0.89
CA ASN A 377 -31.13 -4.30 -1.07
C ASN A 377 -29.63 -3.97 -1.16
N ALA A 378 -29.16 -3.66 -2.37
CA ALA A 378 -27.75 -3.36 -2.63
C ALA A 378 -27.21 -2.19 -1.80
N ARG A 379 -28.00 -1.13 -1.59
CA ARG A 379 -27.60 0.03 -0.78
C ARG A 379 -27.46 -0.33 0.70
N ALA A 380 -28.38 -1.10 1.24
CA ALA A 380 -28.31 -1.56 2.63
C ALA A 380 -27.13 -2.50 2.85
N MET A 381 -26.89 -3.43 1.92
CA MET A 381 -25.73 -4.33 1.98
C MET A 381 -24.40 -3.58 1.85
N MET A 382 -24.31 -2.54 1.02
CA MET A 382 -23.12 -1.69 0.95
C MET A 382 -22.84 -0.99 2.30
N LYS A 383 -23.87 -0.41 2.95
CA LYS A 383 -23.73 0.17 4.30
C LYS A 383 -23.24 -0.87 5.32
N LEU A 384 -23.79 -2.09 5.27
CA LEU A 384 -23.39 -3.18 6.16
C LEU A 384 -21.94 -3.64 5.91
N MET A 385 -21.52 -3.73 4.66
CA MET A 385 -20.14 -4.08 4.30
C MET A 385 -19.15 -3.05 4.84
N ASN A 386 -19.42 -1.75 4.66
CA ASN A 386 -18.56 -0.69 5.18
C ASN A 386 -18.48 -0.72 6.72
N SER A 387 -19.62 -0.91 7.39
CA SER A 387 -19.66 -1.05 8.85
C SER A 387 -18.92 -2.31 9.33
N ALA A 388 -19.06 -3.42 8.62
CA ALA A 388 -18.34 -4.65 8.91
C ALA A 388 -16.83 -4.51 8.74
N GLU A 389 -16.35 -3.75 7.74
CA GLU A 389 -14.92 -3.48 7.55
C GLU A 389 -14.34 -2.72 8.76
N VAL A 390 -15.01 -1.66 9.19
CA VAL A 390 -14.62 -0.87 10.37
C VAL A 390 -14.65 -1.72 11.64
N ALA A 391 -15.68 -2.55 11.81
CA ALA A 391 -15.80 -3.45 12.94
C ALA A 391 -14.69 -4.51 12.94
N LYS A 392 -14.37 -5.11 11.79
CA LYS A 392 -13.27 -6.06 11.63
C LYS A 392 -11.94 -5.44 12.07
N HIS A 393 -11.62 -4.22 11.61
CA HIS A 393 -10.40 -3.52 12.05
C HIS A 393 -10.39 -3.26 13.55
N SER A 394 -11.52 -2.80 14.11
CA SER A 394 -11.66 -2.56 15.55
C SER A 394 -11.45 -3.85 16.35
N LEU A 395 -11.97 -4.99 15.89
CA LEU A 395 -11.87 -6.29 16.56
C LEU A 395 -10.46 -6.90 16.55
N SER A 396 -9.58 -6.45 15.65
CA SER A 396 -8.16 -6.81 15.69
C SER A 396 -7.45 -6.27 16.94
N THR A 397 -7.98 -5.20 17.54
CA THR A 397 -7.38 -4.56 18.74
C THR A 397 -8.27 -4.69 19.96
N LEU A 398 -9.59 -4.49 19.81
CA LEU A 398 -10.58 -4.48 20.88
C LEU A 398 -11.33 -5.81 21.01
N GLY A 399 -11.88 -6.08 22.19
CA GLY A 399 -12.69 -7.28 22.46
C GLY A 399 -14.11 -7.24 21.87
N SER A 400 -14.60 -6.05 21.49
CA SER A 400 -15.89 -5.84 20.87
C SER A 400 -15.90 -4.58 20.01
N ALA A 401 -16.80 -4.51 19.03
CA ALA A 401 -17.02 -3.36 18.15
C ALA A 401 -18.52 -3.14 17.95
N ASN A 402 -18.95 -1.87 18.01
CA ASN A 402 -20.35 -1.52 17.78
C ASN A 402 -20.59 -1.10 16.33
N CYS A 403 -21.55 -1.74 15.68
CA CYS A 403 -21.98 -1.42 14.33
C CYS A 403 -23.29 -0.61 14.40
N PHE A 404 -23.17 0.71 14.27
CA PHE A 404 -24.31 1.62 14.22
C PHE A 404 -24.51 2.18 12.80
N LEU A 405 -25.72 2.07 12.27
CA LEU A 405 -26.07 2.52 10.92
C LEU A 405 -27.40 3.26 10.93
N ASP A 406 -27.35 4.55 10.59
CA ASP A 406 -28.53 5.39 10.41
C ASP A 406 -29.32 4.99 9.16
N SER A 407 -30.64 4.87 9.32
CA SER A 407 -31.62 4.57 8.27
C SER A 407 -31.10 3.49 7.32
N LEU A 408 -30.81 2.31 7.85
CA LEU A 408 -30.31 1.16 7.08
C LEU A 408 -31.34 0.70 6.05
N TYR A 409 -32.61 0.57 6.46
CA TYR A 409 -33.70 0.14 5.60
C TYR A 409 -35.01 0.83 6.00
N GLU A 410 -35.70 1.48 5.04
CA GLU A 410 -36.99 2.16 5.26
C GLU A 410 -37.03 3.11 6.47
N GLY A 411 -35.94 3.85 6.73
CA GLY A 411 -35.85 4.77 7.86
C GLY A 411 -35.52 4.11 9.21
N GLN A 412 -35.32 2.79 9.26
CA GLN A 412 -34.96 2.06 10.47
C GLN A 412 -33.45 2.12 10.70
N ASP A 413 -33.05 2.62 11.87
CA ASP A 413 -31.67 2.59 12.34
C ASP A 413 -31.30 1.18 12.82
N PHE A 414 -30.03 0.81 12.70
CA PHE A 414 -29.51 -0.48 13.14
C PHE A 414 -28.36 -0.27 14.13
N ASP A 415 -28.41 -0.98 15.25
CA ASP A 415 -27.38 -0.96 16.30
C ASP A 415 -27.09 -2.41 16.71
N CYS A 416 -25.84 -2.84 16.55
CA CYS A 416 -25.41 -4.20 16.85
C CYS A 416 -23.98 -4.22 17.36
N ASN A 417 -23.80 -4.68 18.60
CA ASN A 417 -22.47 -4.90 19.16
C ASN A 417 -21.97 -6.32 18.85
N VAL A 418 -20.78 -6.43 18.28
CA VAL A 418 -20.13 -7.69 17.90
C VAL A 418 -18.92 -7.93 18.78
N SER A 419 -18.80 -9.10 19.39
CA SER A 419 -17.60 -9.49 20.14
C SER A 419 -16.55 -10.13 19.23
N ARG A 420 -15.27 -10.05 19.61
CA ARG A 420 -14.17 -10.72 18.91
C ARG A 420 -14.41 -12.23 18.83
N ALA A 421 -14.82 -12.85 19.93
CA ALA A 421 -15.14 -14.29 19.93
C ALA A 421 -16.25 -14.66 18.93
N ARG A 422 -17.25 -13.78 18.74
CA ARG A 422 -18.29 -14.00 17.75
C ARG A 422 -17.74 -13.90 16.32
N PHE A 423 -16.93 -12.87 16.03
CA PHE A 423 -16.25 -12.75 14.75
C PHE A 423 -15.36 -13.96 14.46
N GLU A 424 -14.56 -14.39 15.44
CA GLU A 424 -13.68 -15.55 15.30
C GLU A 424 -14.46 -16.83 14.99
N LEU A 425 -15.63 -17.02 15.61
CA LEU A 425 -16.51 -18.15 15.33
C LEU A 425 -17.11 -18.08 13.92
N LEU A 426 -17.53 -16.89 13.46
CA LEU A 426 -18.09 -16.70 12.12
C LEU A 426 -17.06 -17.00 11.02
N CYS A 427 -15.79 -16.70 11.30
CA CYS A 427 -14.69 -16.84 10.36
C CYS A 427 -13.87 -18.13 10.56
N SER A 428 -14.33 -19.09 11.39
CA SER A 428 -13.57 -20.31 11.70
C SER A 428 -13.17 -21.11 10.46
N SER A 429 -14.08 -21.24 9.49
CA SER A 429 -13.83 -21.93 8.24
C SER A 429 -12.78 -21.22 7.38
N LEU A 430 -12.78 -19.88 7.36
CA LEU A 430 -11.79 -19.09 6.64
C LEU A 430 -10.40 -19.22 7.26
N PHE A 431 -10.31 -19.18 8.60
CA PHE A 431 -9.03 -19.40 9.27
C PHE A 431 -8.47 -20.80 8.99
N ASN A 432 -9.31 -21.83 9.05
CA ASN A 432 -8.87 -23.19 8.75
C ASN A 432 -8.36 -23.30 7.31
N LYS A 433 -9.05 -22.69 6.33
CA LYS A 433 -8.56 -22.64 4.95
C LYS A 433 -7.18 -21.98 4.83
N CYS A 434 -6.92 -20.89 5.54
CA CYS A 434 -5.59 -20.27 5.56
C CYS A 434 -4.51 -21.24 6.08
N ILE A 435 -4.81 -21.98 7.15
CA ILE A 435 -3.87 -22.95 7.73
C ILE A 435 -3.68 -24.17 6.83
N ASP A 436 -4.74 -24.66 6.20
CA ASP A 436 -4.67 -25.77 5.26
C ASP A 436 -3.84 -25.39 4.03
N ALA A 437 -3.95 -24.15 3.53
CA ALA A 437 -3.11 -23.65 2.45
C ALA A 437 -1.60 -23.66 2.81
N ILE A 438 -1.23 -23.39 4.07
CA ILE A 438 0.16 -23.52 4.54
C ILE A 438 0.60 -24.98 4.53
N ARG A 439 -0.23 -25.89 5.06
CA ARG A 439 0.07 -27.33 5.09
C ARG A 439 0.23 -27.90 3.68
N ASP A 440 -0.63 -27.50 2.75
CA ASP A 440 -0.57 -27.92 1.35
C ASP A 440 0.71 -27.42 0.67
N LEU A 441 1.13 -26.18 0.94
CA LEU A 441 2.38 -25.64 0.40
C LEU A 441 3.60 -26.39 0.94
N LEU A 442 3.65 -26.65 2.24
CA LEU A 442 4.71 -27.45 2.88
C LEU A 442 4.77 -28.87 2.27
N GLY A 443 3.61 -29.54 2.17
CA GLY A 443 3.52 -30.87 1.58
C GLY A 443 3.97 -30.94 0.12
N LYS A 444 3.58 -29.96 -0.72
CA LYS A 444 3.99 -29.88 -2.13
C LYS A 444 5.49 -29.63 -2.31
N SER A 445 6.09 -28.90 -1.38
CA SER A 445 7.51 -28.54 -1.43
C SER A 445 8.42 -29.55 -0.72
N GLY A 446 7.84 -30.54 -0.04
CA GLY A 446 8.58 -31.53 0.73
C GLY A 446 9.15 -31.00 2.05
N PHE A 447 8.62 -29.87 2.55
CA PHE A 447 9.02 -29.26 3.81
C PHE A 447 8.09 -29.70 4.95
N THR A 448 8.64 -29.76 6.15
CA THR A 448 7.91 -29.88 7.41
C THR A 448 7.92 -28.54 8.14
N ALA A 449 7.12 -28.42 9.21
CA ALA A 449 7.10 -27.20 10.02
C ALA A 449 8.47 -26.89 10.65
N ASP A 450 9.25 -27.93 10.97
CA ASP A 450 10.57 -27.81 11.60
C ASP A 450 11.66 -27.35 10.61
N ASP A 451 11.43 -27.49 9.31
CA ASP A 451 12.36 -27.04 8.27
C ASP A 451 12.31 -25.52 8.03
N ILE A 452 11.29 -24.84 8.58
CA ILE A 452 11.09 -23.39 8.46
C ILE A 452 11.75 -22.68 9.65
N ASN A 453 12.67 -21.77 9.36
CA ASN A 453 13.42 -21.04 10.40
C ASN A 453 12.73 -19.78 10.88
N LYS A 454 11.96 -19.10 10.02
CA LYS A 454 11.22 -17.87 10.34
C LYS A 454 9.91 -17.81 9.56
N VAL A 455 8.90 -17.16 10.14
CA VAL A 455 7.65 -16.83 9.45
C VAL A 455 7.47 -15.31 9.41
N VAL A 456 7.29 -14.75 8.23
CA VAL A 456 7.03 -13.31 8.02
C VAL A 456 5.56 -13.09 7.71
N LEU A 457 4.89 -12.24 8.50
CA LEU A 457 3.50 -11.86 8.27
C LEU A 457 3.42 -10.58 7.43
N CYS A 458 2.65 -10.64 6.34
CA CYS A 458 2.39 -9.51 5.45
C CYS A 458 0.89 -9.35 5.17
N GLY A 459 0.47 -8.15 4.78
CA GLY A 459 -0.90 -7.81 4.42
C GLY A 459 -1.78 -7.49 5.63
N GLY A 460 -2.67 -6.50 5.48
CA GLY A 460 -3.45 -5.94 6.59
C GLY A 460 -4.32 -6.96 7.34
N SER A 461 -4.83 -7.98 6.65
CA SER A 461 -5.65 -9.02 7.28
C SER A 461 -4.85 -9.97 8.17
N SER A 462 -3.52 -10.02 8.04
CA SER A 462 -2.63 -10.75 8.95
C SER A 462 -2.59 -10.14 10.36
N ARG A 463 -3.20 -8.97 10.58
CA ARG A 463 -3.39 -8.37 11.92
C ARG A 463 -4.43 -9.09 12.78
N ILE A 464 -5.24 -9.99 12.21
CA ILE A 464 -6.28 -10.70 12.96
C ILE A 464 -5.62 -11.60 14.03
N PRO A 465 -5.86 -11.38 15.34
CA PRO A 465 -5.15 -12.09 16.41
C PRO A 465 -5.32 -13.60 16.35
N LYS A 466 -6.52 -14.08 16.01
CA LYS A 466 -6.79 -15.52 15.92
C LYS A 466 -5.96 -16.20 14.84
N LEU A 467 -5.74 -15.54 13.72
CA LEU A 467 -4.93 -16.07 12.63
C LEU A 467 -3.46 -16.16 13.03
N GLN A 468 -2.92 -15.12 13.68
CA GLN A 468 -1.55 -15.13 14.20
C GLN A 468 -1.35 -16.25 15.23
N GLN A 469 -2.33 -16.46 16.11
CA GLN A 469 -2.30 -17.58 17.06
C GLN A 469 -2.24 -18.93 16.34
N LEU A 470 -3.11 -19.16 15.36
CA LEU A 470 -3.14 -20.44 14.63
C LEU A 470 -1.86 -20.70 13.84
N ILE A 471 -1.24 -19.66 13.27
CA ILE A 471 0.06 -19.77 12.61
C ILE A 471 1.15 -20.08 13.64
N LYS A 472 1.15 -19.42 14.80
CA LYS A 472 2.10 -19.70 15.89
C LYS A 472 1.94 -21.13 16.43
N ASP A 473 0.73 -21.63 16.54
CA ASP A 473 0.43 -23.00 16.97
C ASP A 473 0.94 -24.04 15.94
N LEU A 474 0.97 -23.68 14.65
CA LEU A 474 1.54 -24.52 13.58
C LEU A 474 3.08 -24.55 13.63
N PHE A 475 3.71 -23.45 14.07
CA PHE A 475 5.16 -23.31 14.14
C PHE A 475 5.64 -22.91 15.55
N PRO A 476 5.52 -23.79 16.56
CA PRO A 476 5.74 -23.43 17.96
C PRO A 476 7.19 -23.06 18.28
N ALA A 477 8.16 -23.60 17.54
CA ALA A 477 9.58 -23.34 17.72
C ALA A 477 10.11 -22.19 16.84
N VAL A 478 9.26 -21.62 15.99
CA VAL A 478 9.67 -20.64 14.96
C VAL A 478 9.27 -19.24 15.39
N GLU A 479 10.16 -18.29 15.14
CA GLU A 479 9.86 -16.88 15.35
C GLU A 479 8.86 -16.37 14.30
N LEU A 480 7.75 -15.81 14.80
CA LEU A 480 6.76 -15.11 13.98
C LEU A 480 7.09 -13.63 13.97
N LEU A 481 7.62 -13.15 12.84
CA LEU A 481 8.06 -11.77 12.68
C LEU A 481 6.87 -10.83 12.50
N ASN A 482 6.67 -9.96 13.50
CA ASN A 482 5.58 -9.00 13.58
C ASN A 482 6.00 -7.63 14.14
N SER A 483 7.30 -7.33 14.20
CA SER A 483 7.80 -6.04 14.70
C SER A 483 7.49 -4.88 13.75
N ILE A 484 7.23 -5.18 12.47
CA ILE A 484 6.78 -4.21 11.47
C ILE A 484 5.28 -4.43 11.22
N PRO A 485 4.47 -3.36 11.14
CA PRO A 485 3.08 -3.43 10.69
C PRO A 485 2.92 -4.26 9.39
N PRO A 486 2.09 -5.33 9.36
CA PRO A 486 2.06 -6.27 8.23
C PRO A 486 1.75 -5.65 6.85
N ASP A 487 0.97 -4.58 6.82
CA ASP A 487 0.63 -3.76 5.65
C ASP A 487 1.79 -2.90 5.14
N GLU A 488 2.76 -2.59 6.00
CA GLU A 488 3.93 -1.77 5.65
C GLU A 488 5.17 -2.62 5.31
N VAL A 489 5.18 -3.91 5.64
CA VAL A 489 6.33 -4.81 5.42
C VAL A 489 6.82 -4.77 3.97
N ILE A 490 5.92 -4.94 3.00
CA ILE A 490 6.26 -4.96 1.58
C ILE A 490 6.80 -3.60 1.08
N PRO A 491 6.12 -2.46 1.31
CA PRO A 491 6.64 -1.16 0.87
C PRO A 491 7.93 -0.74 1.58
N ILE A 492 8.12 -1.08 2.86
CA ILE A 492 9.39 -0.85 3.56
C ILE A 492 10.53 -1.60 2.86
N GLY A 493 10.34 -2.88 2.55
CA GLY A 493 11.34 -3.67 1.82
C GLY A 493 11.69 -3.12 0.44
N ALA A 494 10.69 -2.62 -0.28
CA ALA A 494 10.90 -1.95 -1.57
C ALA A 494 11.66 -0.63 -1.42
N ALA A 495 11.37 0.16 -0.37
CA ALA A 495 12.10 1.37 -0.06
C ALA A 495 13.56 1.07 0.34
N THR A 496 13.80 0.01 1.11
CA THR A 496 15.15 -0.48 1.45
C THR A 496 15.93 -0.85 0.19
N GLU A 497 15.31 -1.59 -0.74
CA GLU A 497 15.92 -1.92 -2.03
C GLU A 497 16.27 -0.65 -2.84
N ALA A 498 15.36 0.33 -2.89
CA ALA A 498 15.63 1.60 -3.56
C ALA A 498 16.82 2.35 -2.92
N GLY A 499 16.91 2.37 -1.59
CA GLY A 499 18.03 2.95 -0.85
C GLY A 499 19.37 2.29 -1.19
N ILE A 500 19.39 0.96 -1.30
CA ILE A 500 20.57 0.18 -1.69
C ILE A 500 21.01 0.55 -3.12
N LEU A 501 20.07 0.66 -4.06
CA LEU A 501 20.37 0.97 -5.46
C LEU A 501 20.89 2.40 -5.68
N ILE A 502 20.42 3.36 -4.90
CA ILE A 502 20.83 4.78 -5.01
C ILE A 502 22.14 5.06 -4.25
N GLY A 503 22.56 4.16 -3.36
CA GLY A 503 23.78 4.34 -2.55
C GLY A 503 23.64 5.39 -1.44
N LYS A 504 22.40 5.75 -1.06
CA LYS A 504 22.11 6.67 0.06
C LYS A 504 21.95 5.89 1.37
N GLN A 505 23.07 5.45 1.95
CA GLN A 505 23.15 5.08 3.37
C GLN A 505 23.67 6.32 4.12
N ASN A 506 22.77 7.16 4.65
CA ASN A 506 23.11 8.25 5.56
C ASN A 506 22.45 7.99 6.93
N GLU A 507 23.07 7.12 7.72
CA GLU A 507 23.23 7.14 9.19
C GLU A 507 24.22 6.00 9.52
N PRO A 508 25.08 6.12 10.55
CA PRO A 508 26.16 5.18 10.81
C PRO A 508 25.58 3.90 11.41
N VAL A 509 25.20 2.97 10.56
CA VAL A 509 25.24 1.55 10.94
C VAL A 509 26.73 1.25 11.12
N GLU A 510 27.15 1.09 12.38
CA GLU A 510 28.45 0.50 12.69
C GLU A 510 28.60 -0.77 11.85
N ASP A 511 29.72 -0.82 11.11
CA ASP A 511 30.12 -1.79 10.09
C ASP A 511 29.37 -1.76 8.74
N SER A 512 29.70 -0.72 7.96
CA SER A 512 30.15 -0.81 6.56
C SER A 512 29.42 -1.81 5.64
N LEU A 513 28.22 -1.44 5.16
CA LEU A 513 27.67 -2.01 3.93
C LEU A 513 28.33 -1.35 2.72
N MET A 514 29.63 -1.58 2.51
CA MET A 514 30.22 -1.35 1.20
C MET A 514 29.58 -2.38 0.25
N ILE A 515 28.89 -1.90 -0.79
CA ILE A 515 28.46 -2.79 -1.88
C ILE A 515 29.73 -3.19 -2.61
N GLU A 516 30.24 -4.39 -2.29
CA GLU A 516 31.36 -4.97 -3.02
C GLU A 516 30.93 -5.21 -4.47
N CYS A 517 31.76 -4.79 -5.41
CA CYS A 517 31.53 -5.01 -6.83
C CYS A 517 32.60 -5.95 -7.37
N SER A 518 32.27 -6.72 -8.41
CA SER A 518 33.27 -7.53 -9.11
C SER A 518 34.38 -6.64 -9.66
N ALA A 519 35.64 -6.95 -9.34
CA ALA A 519 36.78 -6.19 -9.83
C ALA A 519 37.06 -6.45 -11.33
N ARG A 520 36.70 -7.64 -11.81
CA ARG A 520 37.03 -8.14 -13.16
C ARG A 520 35.79 -8.68 -13.87
N ASP A 521 35.89 -8.73 -15.19
CA ASP A 521 34.90 -9.42 -16.03
C ASP A 521 35.03 -10.92 -15.81
N ILE A 522 33.94 -11.61 -15.50
CA ILE A 522 33.88 -13.08 -15.47
C ILE A 522 33.28 -13.58 -16.77
N LEU A 523 34.04 -14.41 -17.49
CA LEU A 523 33.71 -14.90 -18.82
C LEU A 523 33.59 -16.42 -18.83
N VAL A 524 32.76 -16.92 -19.72
CA VAL A 524 32.75 -18.33 -20.13
C VAL A 524 33.34 -18.47 -21.52
N LYS A 525 34.22 -19.46 -21.69
CA LYS A 525 34.76 -19.80 -23.02
C LYS A 525 33.80 -20.73 -23.75
N ARG A 526 33.50 -20.39 -25.00
CA ARG A 526 32.86 -21.26 -25.98
C ARG A 526 33.81 -21.58 -27.11
N VAL A 527 33.64 -22.74 -27.70
CA VAL A 527 34.29 -23.11 -28.96
C VAL A 527 33.18 -23.10 -30.01
N ASP A 528 33.34 -22.33 -31.07
CA ASP A 528 32.38 -22.32 -32.16
C ASP A 528 32.58 -23.52 -33.11
N GLU A 529 31.68 -23.67 -34.08
CA GLU A 529 31.73 -24.75 -35.08
C GLU A 529 33.02 -24.72 -35.93
N SER A 530 33.73 -23.59 -35.98
CA SER A 530 35.00 -23.44 -36.69
C SER A 530 36.23 -23.78 -35.83
N GLY A 531 36.02 -24.14 -34.56
CA GLY A 531 37.09 -24.44 -33.60
C GLY A 531 37.71 -23.20 -32.95
N ALA A 532 37.18 -21.99 -33.21
CA ALA A 532 37.68 -20.77 -32.63
C ALA A 532 37.11 -20.57 -31.21
N SER A 533 37.97 -20.12 -30.28
CA SER A 533 37.56 -19.80 -28.92
C SER A 533 36.90 -18.42 -28.88
N ARG A 534 35.67 -18.36 -28.37
CA ARG A 534 34.89 -17.13 -28.18
C ARG A 534 34.48 -17.00 -26.72
N PHE A 535 34.82 -15.88 -26.10
CA PHE A 535 34.44 -15.59 -24.72
C PHE A 535 33.09 -14.86 -24.66
N THR A 536 32.27 -15.20 -23.68
CA THR A 536 31.03 -14.49 -23.36
C THR A 536 31.15 -13.94 -21.94
N VAL A 537 31.02 -12.63 -21.78
CA VAL A 537 30.99 -11.99 -20.46
C VAL A 537 29.67 -12.36 -19.76
N LEU A 538 29.78 -12.94 -18.57
CA LEU A 538 28.64 -13.30 -17.72
C LEU A 538 28.41 -12.22 -16.65
N PHE A 539 29.48 -11.79 -16.00
CA PHE A 539 29.48 -10.67 -15.06
C PHE A 539 30.51 -9.64 -15.51
N PRO A 540 30.10 -8.44 -15.97
CA PRO A 540 31.05 -7.37 -16.22
C PRO A 540 31.66 -6.89 -14.91
N SER A 541 32.87 -6.33 -14.97
CA SER A 541 33.49 -5.56 -13.90
C SER A 541 32.55 -4.45 -13.44
N GLY A 542 32.53 -4.21 -12.13
CA GLY A 542 31.56 -3.31 -11.49
C GLY A 542 30.20 -3.96 -11.22
N THR A 543 30.02 -5.27 -11.42
CA THR A 543 28.77 -5.95 -11.05
C THR A 543 28.59 -5.91 -9.53
N PRO A 544 27.49 -5.34 -9.00
CA PRO A 544 27.22 -5.33 -7.56
C PRO A 544 27.04 -6.74 -7.02
N LEU A 545 27.69 -7.06 -5.89
CA LEU A 545 27.60 -8.36 -5.24
C LEU A 545 26.56 -8.36 -4.10
N PRO A 546 25.83 -9.46 -3.91
CA PRO A 546 25.91 -10.72 -4.65
C PRO A 546 25.19 -10.66 -6.01
N ALA A 547 25.61 -11.48 -6.96
CA ALA A 547 25.06 -11.52 -8.32
C ALA A 547 24.85 -12.96 -8.81
N ARG A 548 23.80 -13.21 -9.58
CA ARG A 548 23.53 -14.53 -10.19
C ARG A 548 23.23 -14.42 -11.67
N ARG A 549 23.83 -15.32 -12.45
CA ARG A 549 23.63 -15.44 -13.90
C ARG A 549 23.38 -16.88 -14.28
N GLN A 550 22.42 -17.06 -15.18
CA GLN A 550 22.13 -18.34 -15.81
C GLN A 550 22.54 -18.24 -17.27
N HIS A 551 23.26 -19.25 -17.75
CA HIS A 551 23.77 -19.32 -19.10
C HIS A 551 23.63 -20.75 -19.65
N THR A 552 22.90 -20.91 -20.75
CA THR A 552 22.73 -22.21 -21.39
C THR A 552 23.80 -22.40 -22.47
N LEU A 553 24.45 -23.55 -22.44
CA LEU A 553 25.46 -23.97 -23.42
C LEU A 553 24.95 -25.20 -24.16
N GLN A 554 25.19 -25.23 -25.47
CA GLN A 554 24.88 -26.40 -26.29
C GLN A 554 26.15 -27.20 -26.49
N ALA A 555 26.11 -28.49 -26.19
CA ALA A 555 27.22 -29.42 -26.40
C ALA A 555 26.79 -30.59 -27.32
N PRO A 556 27.71 -31.19 -28.08
CA PRO A 556 27.40 -32.38 -28.87
C PRO A 556 26.98 -33.56 -27.99
N GLY A 557 25.86 -34.21 -28.32
CA GLY A 557 25.33 -35.35 -27.57
C GLY A 557 26.22 -36.60 -27.60
N SER A 558 27.20 -36.66 -28.51
CA SER A 558 28.20 -37.74 -28.60
C SER A 558 29.27 -37.67 -27.51
N MET A 559 29.41 -36.54 -26.81
CA MET A 559 30.40 -36.36 -25.76
C MET A 559 29.97 -37.00 -24.45
N SER A 560 30.86 -37.81 -23.87
CA SER A 560 30.69 -38.42 -22.54
C SER A 560 31.05 -37.49 -21.38
N SER A 561 31.61 -36.32 -21.68
CA SER A 561 31.94 -35.29 -20.69
C SER A 561 31.90 -33.90 -21.30
N VAL A 562 31.44 -32.91 -20.53
CA VAL A 562 31.44 -31.49 -20.92
C VAL A 562 32.25 -30.70 -19.89
N CYS A 563 33.19 -29.88 -20.37
CA CYS A 563 34.00 -29.01 -19.53
C CYS A 563 33.57 -27.55 -19.73
N LEU A 564 33.08 -26.92 -18.67
CA LEU A 564 32.87 -25.48 -18.59
C LEU A 564 34.16 -24.82 -18.12
N GLU A 565 34.77 -23.95 -18.93
CA GLU A 565 35.94 -23.16 -18.53
C GLU A 565 35.55 -21.71 -18.25
N LEU A 566 36.01 -21.20 -17.10
CA LEU A 566 35.75 -19.84 -16.62
C LEU A 566 37.04 -19.03 -16.64
N TYR A 567 36.90 -17.80 -17.10
CA TYR A 567 37.99 -16.87 -17.33
C TYR A 567 37.71 -15.53 -16.67
N GLU A 568 38.75 -14.81 -16.28
CA GLU A 568 38.70 -13.43 -15.83
C GLU A 568 39.42 -12.49 -16.81
N SER A 569 38.97 -11.23 -16.92
CA SER A 569 39.59 -10.19 -17.76
C SER A 569 39.45 -8.79 -17.14
N GLU A 570 40.36 -7.87 -17.47
CA GLU A 570 40.42 -6.49 -16.97
C GLU A 570 39.60 -5.47 -17.81
N GLY A 571 38.68 -5.95 -18.66
CA GLY A 571 37.75 -5.11 -19.43
C GLY A 571 38.30 -4.63 -20.79
N GLU A 572 37.47 -3.89 -21.56
CA GLU A 572 37.70 -3.60 -22.99
C GLU A 572 38.92 -2.71 -23.32
N ASN A 573 39.58 -2.09 -22.33
CA ASN A 573 40.62 -1.06 -22.55
C ASN A 573 42.07 -1.50 -22.25
N SER A 574 42.32 -2.75 -21.85
CA SER A 574 43.67 -3.29 -21.61
C SER A 574 44.01 -4.41 -22.60
N ALA A 575 45.31 -4.66 -22.82
CA ALA A 575 45.76 -5.72 -23.71
C ALA A 575 45.22 -7.07 -23.21
N LYS A 576 44.39 -7.73 -24.04
CA LYS A 576 43.65 -8.97 -23.76
C LYS A 576 44.54 -10.08 -23.17
N GLU A 577 44.50 -10.25 -21.86
CA GLU A 577 44.96 -11.47 -21.19
C GLU A 577 43.77 -12.09 -20.45
N GLU A 578 43.00 -12.95 -21.13
CA GLU A 578 41.97 -13.75 -20.46
C GLU A 578 42.65 -14.87 -19.65
N THR A 579 42.56 -14.79 -18.32
CA THR A 579 43.17 -15.78 -17.42
C THR A 579 42.14 -16.82 -16.99
N LYS A 580 42.42 -18.10 -17.21
CA LYS A 580 41.56 -19.20 -16.75
C LYS A 580 41.72 -19.36 -15.23
N PHE A 581 40.64 -19.22 -14.48
CA PHE A 581 40.67 -19.37 -13.02
C PHE A 581 39.90 -20.58 -12.50
N ALA A 582 38.96 -21.12 -13.29
CA ALA A 582 38.19 -22.30 -12.89
C ALA A 582 37.71 -23.16 -14.05
N GLN A 583 37.38 -24.41 -13.75
CA GLN A 583 36.69 -25.30 -14.67
C GLN A 583 35.73 -26.23 -13.91
N VAL A 584 34.61 -26.58 -14.55
CA VAL A 584 33.65 -27.58 -14.06
C VAL A 584 33.51 -28.65 -15.12
N VAL A 585 33.71 -29.91 -14.76
CA VAL A 585 33.62 -31.03 -15.69
C VAL A 585 32.42 -31.90 -15.32
N LEU A 586 31.38 -31.90 -16.15
CA LEU A 586 30.36 -32.95 -16.10
C LEU A 586 30.94 -34.20 -16.75
N GLN A 587 30.98 -35.30 -16.00
CA GLN A 587 31.42 -36.61 -16.48
C GLN A 587 30.24 -37.58 -16.58
N ASP A 588 30.50 -38.76 -17.12
CA ASP A 588 29.54 -39.87 -17.21
C ASP A 588 28.22 -39.49 -17.90
N LEU A 589 28.29 -38.65 -18.92
CA LEU A 589 27.12 -38.27 -19.70
C LEU A 589 26.75 -39.38 -20.69
N ASP A 590 25.45 -39.68 -20.76
CA ASP A 590 24.94 -40.65 -21.73
C ASP A 590 25.16 -40.13 -23.16
N LYS A 591 25.67 -41.02 -24.03
CA LYS A 591 25.94 -40.71 -25.43
C LYS A 591 24.65 -40.80 -26.24
N LYS A 592 24.38 -39.75 -27.02
CA LYS A 592 23.34 -39.75 -28.06
C LYS A 592 23.92 -40.11 -29.42
N GLU A 593 23.13 -40.82 -30.23
CA GLU A 593 23.47 -41.15 -31.62
C GLU A 593 23.47 -39.92 -32.54
N ASP A 594 22.63 -38.91 -32.27
CA ASP A 594 22.67 -37.59 -32.92
C ASP A 594 21.93 -36.52 -32.10
N GLY A 595 22.41 -35.27 -32.16
CA GLY A 595 21.76 -34.09 -31.54
C GLY A 595 22.63 -33.29 -30.56
N LEU A 596 22.15 -32.10 -30.22
CA LEU A 596 22.73 -31.24 -29.19
C LEU A 596 22.14 -31.60 -27.81
N ARG A 597 22.88 -31.29 -26.75
CA ARG A 597 22.41 -31.31 -25.37
C ARG A 597 22.55 -29.92 -24.77
N ASP A 598 21.56 -29.50 -24.00
CA ASP A 598 21.58 -28.20 -23.32
C ASP A 598 22.12 -28.37 -21.90
N ILE A 599 23.26 -27.75 -21.64
CA ILE A 599 23.90 -27.66 -20.32
C ILE A 599 23.57 -26.31 -19.71
N LEU A 600 22.87 -26.32 -18.58
CA LEU A 600 22.55 -25.15 -17.81
C LEU A 600 23.69 -24.82 -16.84
N ALA A 601 24.42 -23.74 -17.10
CA ALA A 601 25.37 -23.18 -16.13
C ALA A 601 24.69 -22.08 -15.31
N VAL A 602 24.67 -22.24 -13.99
CA VAL A 602 24.21 -21.24 -13.03
C VAL A 602 25.42 -20.77 -12.22
N LEU A 603 25.82 -19.52 -12.42
CA LEU A 603 26.90 -18.89 -11.71
C LEU A 603 26.33 -17.94 -10.66
N THR A 604 26.80 -18.06 -9.42
CA THR A 604 26.38 -17.25 -8.29
C THR A 604 27.63 -16.68 -7.62
N MET A 605 27.84 -15.38 -7.78
CA MET A 605 28.89 -14.63 -7.09
C MET A 605 28.32 -14.12 -5.78
N LYS A 606 28.94 -14.48 -4.66
CA LYS A 606 28.52 -14.09 -3.32
C LYS A 606 29.08 -12.73 -2.93
N ARG A 607 28.69 -12.21 -1.77
CA ARG A 607 29.18 -10.94 -1.22
C ARG A 607 30.70 -10.92 -1.04
N ASP A 608 31.26 -11.99 -0.50
CA ASP A 608 32.70 -12.18 -0.30
C ASP A 608 33.49 -12.38 -1.63
N GLY A 609 32.84 -12.17 -2.78
CA GLY A 609 33.37 -12.42 -4.11
C GLY A 609 33.45 -13.90 -4.51
N SER A 610 33.13 -14.86 -3.63
CA SER A 610 33.24 -16.28 -3.96
C SER A 610 32.25 -16.68 -5.05
N LEU A 611 32.70 -17.50 -5.99
CA LEU A 611 31.91 -17.90 -7.15
C LEU A 611 31.46 -19.36 -7.00
N HIS A 612 30.16 -19.56 -6.83
CA HIS A 612 29.53 -20.88 -6.89
C HIS A 612 28.98 -21.13 -8.29
N VAL A 613 29.43 -22.21 -8.93
CA VAL A 613 29.01 -22.56 -10.29
C VAL A 613 28.42 -23.95 -10.30
N THR A 614 27.18 -24.04 -10.75
CA THR A 614 26.47 -25.30 -10.96
C THR A 614 26.27 -25.52 -12.44
N CYS A 615 26.64 -26.68 -12.96
CA CYS A 615 26.34 -27.11 -14.31
C CYS A 615 25.35 -28.28 -14.24
N THR A 616 24.25 -28.20 -14.98
CA THR A 616 23.22 -29.24 -15.00
C THR A 616 22.88 -29.60 -16.44
N ASP A 617 22.92 -30.89 -16.77
CA ASP A 617 22.37 -31.39 -18.03
C ASP A 617 20.84 -31.38 -17.93
N GLN A 618 20.17 -30.57 -18.75
CA GLN A 618 18.73 -30.33 -18.61
C GLN A 618 17.88 -31.56 -18.88
N GLU A 619 18.38 -32.52 -19.63
CA GLU A 619 17.63 -33.73 -19.97
C GLU A 619 17.76 -34.83 -18.91
N THR A 620 18.99 -35.08 -18.45
CA THR A 620 19.26 -36.16 -17.48
C THR A 620 19.16 -35.71 -16.02
N GLY A 621 19.18 -34.40 -15.77
CA GLY A 621 19.21 -33.82 -14.43
C GLY A 621 20.55 -34.00 -13.71
N LYS A 622 21.55 -34.65 -14.33
CA LYS A 622 22.90 -34.76 -13.75
C LYS A 622 23.48 -33.38 -13.56
N CYS A 623 24.02 -33.14 -12.37
CA CYS A 623 24.60 -31.85 -12.01
C CYS A 623 25.95 -32.02 -11.34
N GLU A 624 26.83 -31.07 -11.61
CA GLU A 624 28.11 -30.89 -10.94
C GLU A 624 28.21 -29.45 -10.47
N ALA A 625 28.83 -29.24 -9.32
CA ALA A 625 29.00 -27.90 -8.76
C ALA A 625 30.39 -27.70 -8.19
N ILE A 626 30.93 -26.50 -8.36
CA ILE A 626 32.17 -26.05 -7.72
C ILE A 626 31.90 -24.76 -6.97
N THR A 627 32.60 -24.57 -5.85
CA THR A 627 32.70 -23.27 -5.20
C THR A 627 34.15 -22.82 -5.28
N ILE A 628 34.37 -21.64 -5.82
CA ILE A 628 35.68 -21.02 -5.95
C ILE A 628 35.74 -19.92 -4.91
N GLU A 629 36.57 -20.11 -3.89
CA GLU A 629 36.86 -19.08 -2.89
C GLU A 629 37.76 -18.01 -3.53
N VAL A 630 37.55 -16.75 -3.19
CA VAL A 630 38.41 -15.66 -3.68
C VAL A 630 39.78 -15.84 -3.04
N ALA A 631 40.80 -16.14 -3.86
CA ALA A 631 42.16 -15.88 -3.45
C ALA A 631 42.35 -14.36 -3.51
N SER A 632 42.59 -13.77 -2.32
CA SER A 632 42.85 -12.37 -2.01
C SER A 632 43.47 -11.52 -3.13
#